data_AF-A0A849Z2N7-F1
#
_entry.id   AF-A0A849Z2N7-F1
#
_cell.length_a   1.000
_cell.length_b   1.000
_cell.length_c   1.000
_cell.angle_alpha   90.00
_cell.angle_beta   90.00
_cell.angle_gamma   90.00
#
_symmetry.space_group_name_H-M   'P 1'
#
loop_
_entity.id
_entity.type
_entity.pdbx_description
1 polymer ?
#
loop_
_entity_poly.entity_id
_entity_poly.type
_entity_poly.pdbx_seq_one_letter_code
_entity_poly.pdbx_strand_id
1 'polypeptide(L)'
;MKRLRRCIVGTLAATSACAPAPPPDPEPRAPARAEHDNSVAKAQSSAPSPSDSVASSPRRPPTSSASVLVPPAKPPVDVIAKVEAALGAEVVDAKSIARSSLYTWTTLEQAKDIADGTPVLSKESSSTFGPSSFAWMLDAESKKGDRLAKLLFRTGFAKKRFAWSNSYAAALGLGGERYGPVLMRVDLAPDALIVDYPRRRVLDLSNKTVTVEELIERPARLAAVYWEGDGFREYVLVNESKIAKVHIADAEVMKRFMQDRALVSDLRSALASAERPVAAKLIERFTGSLVFQKTITDAGVREMEDGLASVGIDGVDQVATPKATFNLGAPRPALKDDCKMMDSGDISYRRKTCQPTGRCTQVGTKCAAVKRGGIRTSD
;
A
#
# COMPACT_ATOMS: atom_id res chain seq x y z
N MET A 1 76.41 -18.17 29.49
CA MET A 1 75.59 -19.36 29.87
C MET A 1 74.55 -19.56 28.76
N LYS A 2 74.75 -20.42 27.74
CA LYS A 2 74.31 -21.85 27.62
C LYS A 2 72.86 -22.03 28.13
N ARG A 3 71.80 -22.41 27.38
CA ARG A 3 71.53 -23.40 26.30
C ARG A 3 70.28 -22.93 25.51
N LEU A 4 70.14 -22.99 24.17
CA LEU A 4 70.06 -24.09 23.17
C LEU A 4 68.73 -24.90 23.11
N ARG A 5 68.09 -24.81 21.91
CA ARG A 5 67.27 -25.79 21.13
C ARG A 5 65.78 -25.96 21.53
N ARG A 6 64.82 -26.02 20.61
CA ARG A 6 64.74 -26.81 19.34
C ARG A 6 63.91 -26.14 18.24
N CYS A 7 64.36 -26.37 17.01
CA CYS A 7 63.63 -26.28 15.75
C CYS A 7 62.84 -27.57 15.46
N ILE A 8 61.71 -27.44 14.75
CA ILE A 8 61.09 -28.41 13.83
C ILE A 8 60.43 -27.52 12.74
N VAL A 9 61.07 -27.20 11.60
CA VAL A 9 61.17 -27.93 10.32
C VAL A 9 59.91 -28.70 9.93
N GLY A 10 59.15 -28.13 8.99
CA GLY A 10 58.04 -28.76 8.30
C GLY A 10 57.75 -28.02 7.00
N THR A 11 58.63 -28.23 6.01
CA THR A 11 58.54 -27.71 4.64
C THR A 11 57.57 -28.59 3.84
N LEU A 12 56.59 -28.00 3.16
CA LEU A 12 55.99 -28.58 1.96
C LEU A 12 55.58 -27.45 1.02
N ALA A 13 56.32 -27.38 -0.08
CA ALA A 13 56.05 -26.53 -1.22
C ALA A 13 54.90 -27.11 -2.03
N ALA A 14 53.98 -26.25 -2.45
CA ALA A 14 53.13 -26.48 -3.61
C ALA A 14 53.10 -25.20 -4.43
N THR A 15 53.96 -25.17 -5.44
CA THR A 15 53.88 -24.28 -6.59
C THR A 15 52.67 -24.68 -7.43
N SER A 16 51.70 -23.78 -7.59
CA SER A 16 50.73 -23.88 -8.69
C SER A 16 50.33 -22.50 -9.17
N ALA A 17 50.79 -22.21 -10.39
CA ALA A 17 50.23 -21.38 -11.45
C ALA A 17 49.38 -20.15 -11.06
N CYS A 18 49.92 -18.98 -11.42
CA CYS A 18 49.14 -17.80 -11.74
C CYS A 18 48.07 -18.16 -12.79
N ALA A 19 46.80 -18.15 -12.40
CA ALA A 19 45.70 -18.05 -13.32
C ALA A 19 45.65 -16.61 -13.87
N PRO A 20 45.42 -16.39 -15.18
CA PRO A 20 45.14 -15.06 -15.70
C PRO A 20 43.87 -14.52 -15.04
N ALA A 21 43.88 -13.24 -14.72
CA ALA A 21 42.69 -12.54 -14.25
C ALA A 21 41.54 -12.74 -15.26
N PRO A 22 40.30 -12.99 -14.79
CA PRO A 22 39.15 -13.01 -15.67
C PRO A 22 39.04 -11.65 -16.39
N PRO A 23 38.62 -11.63 -17.66
CA PRO A 23 38.35 -10.37 -18.35
C PRO A 23 37.31 -9.56 -17.56
N PRO A 24 37.39 -8.22 -17.58
CA PRO A 24 36.38 -7.38 -16.95
C PRO A 24 35.01 -7.72 -17.50
N ASP A 25 34.01 -7.78 -16.61
CA ASP A 25 32.61 -7.95 -16.99
C ASP A 25 32.25 -6.94 -18.10
N PRO A 26 31.63 -7.37 -19.21
CA PRO A 26 31.16 -6.44 -20.21
C PRO A 26 30.14 -5.52 -19.52
N GLU A 27 30.35 -4.20 -19.69
CA GLU A 27 29.40 -3.17 -19.28
C GLU A 27 27.96 -3.59 -19.63
N PRO A 28 26.98 -3.38 -18.75
CA PRO A 28 25.59 -3.60 -19.10
C PRO A 28 25.24 -2.66 -20.25
N ARG A 29 25.14 -3.23 -21.46
CA ARG A 29 24.58 -2.55 -22.62
C ARG A 29 23.20 -2.06 -22.25
N ALA A 30 23.00 -0.75 -22.35
CA ALA A 30 21.69 -0.14 -22.27
C ALA A 30 20.73 -0.86 -23.25
N PRO A 31 19.50 -1.20 -22.85
CA PRO A 31 18.52 -1.71 -23.78
C PRO A 31 18.27 -0.66 -24.87
N ALA A 32 18.34 -1.12 -26.12
CA ALA A 32 18.05 -0.33 -27.30
C ALA A 32 16.69 0.36 -27.14
N ARG A 33 16.66 1.67 -27.38
CA ARG A 33 15.41 2.42 -27.58
C ARG A 33 14.70 1.79 -28.77
N ALA A 34 13.56 1.15 -28.52
CA ALA A 34 12.56 0.93 -29.55
C ALA A 34 11.94 2.30 -29.87
N GLU A 35 12.32 2.86 -31.01
CA GLU A 35 11.61 3.97 -31.63
C GLU A 35 10.23 3.45 -32.04
N HIS A 36 9.19 3.93 -31.35
CA HIS A 36 7.82 3.83 -31.83
C HIS A 36 7.52 5.06 -32.68
N ASP A 37 7.68 4.84 -33.97
CA ASP A 37 7.27 5.71 -35.06
C ASP A 37 5.74 5.63 -35.20
N ASN A 38 5.02 6.58 -34.60
CA ASN A 38 3.57 6.71 -34.76
C ASN A 38 3.26 7.70 -35.89
N SER A 39 3.39 7.20 -37.12
CA SER A 39 2.82 7.84 -38.31
C SER A 39 1.30 7.71 -38.29
N VAL A 40 0.60 8.81 -37.98
CA VAL A 40 -0.85 8.93 -38.10
C VAL A 40 -1.20 9.07 -39.59
N ALA A 41 -1.65 7.98 -40.20
CA ALA A 41 -2.25 7.99 -41.52
C ALA A 41 -3.66 8.60 -41.45
N LYS A 42 -3.82 9.71 -42.17
CA LYS A 42 -5.03 10.49 -42.35
C LYS A 42 -5.87 9.82 -43.44
N ALA A 43 -6.93 9.09 -43.08
CA ALA A 43 -7.91 8.58 -44.03
C ALA A 43 -9.08 9.57 -44.15
N GLN A 44 -9.06 10.34 -45.23
CA GLN A 44 -10.22 11.04 -45.76
C GLN A 44 -11.14 10.01 -46.44
N SER A 45 -12.44 10.05 -46.16
CA SER A 45 -13.45 9.46 -47.02
C SER A 45 -14.64 10.41 -47.12
N SER A 46 -15.05 10.66 -48.35
CA SER A 46 -16.03 11.65 -48.77
C SER A 46 -17.31 10.96 -49.22
N ALA A 47 -18.45 11.44 -48.71
CA ALA A 47 -19.80 11.50 -49.31
C ALA A 47 -20.53 10.18 -49.68
N PRO A 48 -21.86 10.16 -49.96
CA PRO A 48 -22.83 11.27 -50.04
C PRO A 48 -24.15 11.10 -49.23
N SER A 49 -24.91 12.19 -49.15
CA SER A 49 -26.33 12.24 -48.72
C SER A 49 -27.25 11.44 -49.66
N PRO A 50 -28.44 11.04 -49.18
CA PRO A 50 -29.65 11.72 -49.66
C PRO A 50 -30.71 11.98 -48.58
N SER A 51 -31.53 12.98 -48.90
CA SER A 51 -32.81 13.36 -48.30
C SER A 51 -33.83 12.22 -48.31
N ASP A 52 -34.69 12.15 -47.30
CA ASP A 52 -36.15 12.10 -47.53
C ASP A 52 -36.98 12.34 -46.26
N SER A 53 -38.09 13.02 -46.50
CA SER A 53 -39.07 13.55 -45.54
C SER A 53 -40.11 12.49 -45.15
N VAL A 54 -40.43 12.28 -43.86
CA VAL A 54 -41.72 11.70 -43.46
C VAL A 54 -42.24 12.26 -42.10
N ALA A 55 -43.37 12.96 -42.21
CA ALA A 55 -44.51 13.10 -41.31
C ALA A 55 -44.35 13.19 -39.77
N SER A 56 -44.67 14.38 -39.26
CA SER A 56 -45.06 14.67 -37.88
C SER A 56 -46.36 13.96 -37.46
N SER A 57 -46.32 13.26 -36.32
CA SER A 57 -47.52 12.86 -35.56
C SER A 57 -47.61 13.68 -34.26
N PRO A 58 -48.81 14.13 -33.84
CA PRO A 58 -48.97 14.91 -32.61
C PRO A 58 -48.84 14.01 -31.37
N ARG A 59 -47.82 14.28 -30.56
CA ARG A 59 -47.53 13.57 -29.30
C ARG A 59 -48.46 14.11 -28.20
N ARG A 60 -49.38 13.26 -27.71
CA ARG A 60 -50.21 13.53 -26.52
C ARG A 60 -49.31 13.80 -25.29
N PRO A 61 -49.61 14.79 -24.44
CA PRO A 61 -48.92 14.95 -23.16
C PRO A 61 -49.29 13.78 -22.24
N PRO A 62 -48.31 13.09 -21.61
CA PRO A 62 -48.61 12.08 -20.61
C PRO A 62 -49.22 12.74 -19.38
N THR A 63 -50.38 12.25 -18.98
CA THR A 63 -51.09 12.61 -17.76
C THR A 63 -50.20 12.28 -16.56
N SER A 64 -49.76 13.32 -15.85
CA SER A 64 -48.93 13.23 -14.64
C SER A 64 -49.69 12.45 -13.57
N SER A 65 -49.40 11.16 -13.44
CA SER A 65 -49.86 10.35 -12.32
C SER A 65 -49.00 10.69 -11.13
N ALA A 66 -49.58 11.42 -10.17
CA ALA A 66 -48.97 11.70 -8.88
C ALA A 66 -48.63 10.36 -8.20
N SER A 67 -47.37 9.96 -8.26
CA SER A 67 -46.85 8.83 -7.48
C SER A 67 -46.95 9.20 -6.02
N VAL A 68 -47.84 8.52 -5.31
CA VAL A 68 -47.91 8.54 -3.85
C VAL A 68 -46.55 8.05 -3.33
N LEU A 69 -45.77 8.98 -2.77
CA LEU A 69 -44.51 8.68 -2.08
C LEU A 69 -44.83 7.82 -0.85
N VAL A 70 -44.83 6.51 -1.02
CA VAL A 70 -44.80 5.57 0.09
C VAL A 70 -43.49 5.83 0.84
N PRO A 71 -43.53 6.17 2.14
CA PRO A 71 -42.31 6.35 2.92
C PRO A 71 -41.47 5.08 2.83
N PRO A 72 -40.15 5.17 2.62
CA PRO A 72 -39.30 3.98 2.57
C PRO A 72 -39.49 3.18 3.86
N ALA A 73 -39.83 1.90 3.73
CA ALA A 73 -39.97 1.00 4.87
C ALA A 73 -38.65 1.00 5.65
N LYS A 74 -38.73 1.09 6.98
CA LYS A 74 -37.54 0.91 7.84
C LYS A 74 -36.98 -0.49 7.53
N PRO A 75 -35.67 -0.62 7.23
CA PRO A 75 -35.05 -1.92 7.08
C PRO A 75 -35.20 -2.68 8.40
N PRO A 76 -35.28 -4.01 8.32
CA PRO A 76 -35.46 -4.81 9.51
C PRO A 76 -34.25 -4.63 10.46
N VAL A 77 -34.53 -4.68 11.77
CA VAL A 77 -33.57 -4.41 12.86
C VAL A 77 -32.34 -5.34 12.80
N ASP A 78 -32.49 -6.49 12.13
CA ASP A 78 -31.44 -7.46 11.87
C ASP A 78 -30.28 -6.90 11.02
N VAL A 79 -30.55 -6.00 10.06
CA VAL A 79 -29.53 -5.42 9.18
C VAL A 79 -28.56 -4.54 9.98
N ILE A 80 -29.06 -3.69 10.87
CA ILE A 80 -28.21 -2.79 11.68
C ILE A 80 -27.29 -3.61 12.58
N ALA A 81 -27.82 -4.62 13.27
CA ALA A 81 -27.02 -5.48 14.15
C ALA A 81 -25.98 -6.28 13.37
N LYS A 82 -26.34 -6.79 12.19
CA LYS A 82 -25.42 -7.49 11.28
C LYS A 82 -24.28 -6.57 10.80
N VAL A 83 -24.60 -5.36 10.36
CA VAL A 83 -23.60 -4.36 9.92
C VAL A 83 -22.69 -3.97 11.09
N GLU A 84 -23.25 -3.72 12.28
CA GLU A 84 -22.44 -3.38 13.45
C GLU A 84 -21.44 -4.48 13.79
N ALA A 85 -21.89 -5.74 13.80
CA ALA A 85 -21.04 -6.90 14.08
C ALA A 85 -19.95 -7.08 13.01
N ALA A 86 -20.30 -6.96 11.72
CA ALA A 86 -19.35 -7.05 10.61
C ALA A 86 -18.29 -5.94 10.68
N LEU A 87 -18.70 -4.69 10.90
CA LEU A 87 -17.77 -3.57 11.09
C LEU A 87 -16.87 -3.78 12.30
N GLY A 88 -17.42 -4.30 13.41
CA GLY A 88 -16.65 -4.60 14.62
C GLY A 88 -15.48 -5.57 14.38
N ALA A 89 -15.61 -6.52 13.44
CA ALA A 89 -14.53 -7.41 13.05
C ALA A 89 -13.43 -6.72 12.23
N GLU A 90 -13.77 -5.65 11.51
CA GLU A 90 -12.85 -4.92 10.63
C GLU A 90 -12.11 -3.77 11.33
N VAL A 91 -12.65 -3.27 12.44
CA VAL A 91 -12.08 -2.14 13.20
C VAL A 91 -10.65 -2.42 13.63
N VAL A 92 -9.75 -1.48 13.31
CA VAL A 92 -8.38 -1.44 13.80
C VAL A 92 -8.30 -0.38 14.89
N ASP A 93 -8.17 -0.83 16.14
CA ASP A 93 -8.06 0.03 17.32
C ASP A 93 -6.95 -0.44 18.26
N ALA A 94 -6.73 0.29 19.37
CA ALA A 94 -5.67 -0.02 20.33
C ALA A 94 -5.76 -1.43 20.96
N LYS A 95 -6.89 -2.13 20.85
CA LYS A 95 -7.10 -3.49 21.36
C LYS A 95 -7.04 -4.55 20.26
N SER A 96 -7.24 -4.17 19.00
CA SER A 96 -7.33 -5.05 17.85
C SER A 96 -6.46 -4.54 16.68
N ILE A 97 -5.14 -4.61 16.83
CA ILE A 97 -4.17 -4.27 15.78
C ILE A 97 -3.69 -5.51 15.04
N ALA A 98 -3.49 -6.64 15.72
CA ALA A 98 -2.90 -7.79 15.07
C ALA A 98 -3.85 -8.39 14.02
N ARG A 99 -3.30 -8.77 12.86
CA ARG A 99 -4.01 -9.38 11.74
C ARG A 99 -3.18 -10.53 11.19
N SER A 100 -3.79 -11.70 11.00
CA SER A 100 -3.14 -12.83 10.34
C SER A 100 -3.08 -12.68 8.82
N SER A 101 -3.95 -11.85 8.26
CA SER A 101 -4.05 -11.58 6.83
C SER A 101 -4.16 -10.08 6.60
N LEU A 102 -3.46 -9.60 5.58
CA LEU A 102 -3.47 -8.20 5.16
C LEU A 102 -3.76 -8.10 3.66
N TYR A 103 -4.38 -7.02 3.23
CA TYR A 103 -4.75 -6.78 1.84
C TYR A 103 -3.89 -5.68 1.25
N THR A 104 -3.53 -5.80 -0.02
CA THR A 104 -2.71 -4.81 -0.72
C THR A 104 -3.09 -4.79 -2.20
N TRP A 105 -2.92 -3.64 -2.84
CA TRP A 105 -3.24 -3.43 -4.24
C TRP A 105 -1.94 -3.27 -5.05
N THR A 106 -1.95 -3.73 -6.30
CA THR A 106 -0.77 -3.72 -7.16
C THR A 106 -1.14 -3.66 -8.64
N THR A 107 -0.17 -3.38 -9.51
CA THR A 107 -0.33 -3.47 -10.96
C THR A 107 -0.39 -4.93 -11.42
N LEU A 108 -1.02 -5.18 -12.58
CA LEU A 108 -1.09 -6.51 -13.18
C LEU A 108 0.30 -7.09 -13.50
N GLU A 109 1.22 -6.26 -13.99
CA GLU A 109 2.61 -6.64 -14.24
C GLU A 109 3.29 -7.15 -12.96
N GLN A 110 3.23 -6.36 -11.88
CA GLN A 110 3.85 -6.74 -10.62
C GLN A 110 3.19 -7.97 -9.99
N ALA A 111 1.88 -8.15 -10.18
CA ALA A 111 1.17 -9.35 -9.74
C ALA A 111 1.67 -10.60 -10.47
N LYS A 112 1.87 -10.53 -11.79
CA LYS A 112 2.44 -11.62 -12.59
C LYS A 112 3.87 -11.92 -12.16
N ASP A 113 4.71 -10.90 -11.99
CA ASP A 113 6.09 -11.08 -11.52
C ASP A 113 6.14 -11.82 -10.18
N ILE A 114 5.25 -11.47 -9.23
CA ILE A 114 5.16 -12.14 -7.93
C ILE A 114 4.68 -13.58 -8.09
N ALA A 115 3.70 -13.85 -8.95
CA ALA A 115 3.25 -15.19 -9.26
C ALA A 115 4.40 -16.06 -9.84
N ASP A 116 5.26 -15.45 -10.66
CA ASP A 116 6.44 -16.09 -11.25
C ASP A 116 7.64 -16.21 -10.28
N GLY A 117 7.48 -15.79 -9.02
CA GLY A 117 8.46 -15.97 -7.96
C GLY A 117 9.33 -14.75 -7.65
N THR A 118 9.01 -13.59 -8.22
CA THR A 118 9.63 -12.32 -7.82
C THR A 118 9.27 -11.98 -6.38
N PRO A 119 10.18 -11.39 -5.59
CA PRO A 119 9.90 -10.98 -4.23
C PRO A 119 8.67 -10.07 -4.11
N VAL A 120 7.81 -10.37 -3.13
CA VAL A 120 6.61 -9.57 -2.79
C VAL A 120 7.03 -8.18 -2.31
N LEU A 121 8.13 -8.11 -1.56
CA LEU A 121 8.73 -6.88 -1.06
C LEU A 121 9.93 -6.50 -1.94
N SER A 122 9.66 -5.82 -3.05
CA SER A 122 10.69 -5.51 -4.06
C SER A 122 11.30 -4.10 -3.96
N LYS A 123 10.60 -3.13 -3.37
CA LYS A 123 10.96 -1.70 -3.42
C LYS A 123 11.33 -1.11 -2.05
N GLU A 124 12.44 -0.40 -1.98
CA GLU A 124 12.81 0.41 -0.81
C GLU A 124 12.21 1.83 -0.85
N SER A 125 12.08 2.36 -2.07
CA SER A 125 11.56 3.67 -2.42
C SER A 125 10.76 3.59 -3.73
N SER A 126 9.89 4.57 -3.94
CA SER A 126 9.27 4.78 -5.24
C SER A 126 10.28 5.48 -6.16
N SER A 127 10.35 5.06 -7.43
CA SER A 127 11.07 5.81 -8.47
C SER A 127 10.45 7.18 -8.70
N THR A 128 9.12 7.27 -8.53
CA THR A 128 8.35 8.49 -8.74
C THR A 128 8.25 9.34 -7.50
N PHE A 129 8.26 8.80 -6.28
CA PHE A 129 8.01 9.59 -5.05
C PHE A 129 9.14 9.51 -4.03
N GLY A 130 10.23 8.80 -4.32
CA GLY A 130 11.33 8.61 -3.38
C GLY A 130 10.95 7.77 -2.15
N PRO A 131 11.64 7.97 -1.01
CA PRO A 131 11.31 7.28 0.23
C PRO A 131 9.93 7.67 0.76
N SER A 132 9.17 6.68 1.22
CA SER A 132 7.87 6.90 1.87
C SER A 132 7.98 7.76 3.14
N SER A 133 6.88 8.42 3.52
CA SER A 133 6.71 9.11 4.81
C SER A 133 7.07 8.23 6.02
N PHE A 134 6.74 6.93 5.99
CA PHE A 134 7.14 5.96 7.00
C PHE A 134 8.67 5.88 7.16
N ALA A 135 9.41 5.67 6.08
CA ALA A 135 10.87 5.61 6.10
C ALA A 135 11.52 6.90 6.62
N TRP A 136 10.94 8.04 6.26
CA TRP A 136 11.34 9.35 6.73
C TRP A 136 11.08 9.60 8.22
N MET A 137 10.00 9.04 8.75
CA MET A 137 9.71 9.03 10.17
C MET A 137 10.73 8.15 10.91
N LEU A 138 10.98 6.93 10.42
CA LEU A 138 11.95 6.01 11.02
C LEU A 138 13.36 6.60 11.07
N ASP A 139 13.84 7.22 9.99
CA ASP A 139 15.14 7.89 9.95
C ASP A 139 15.24 8.99 11.03
N ALA A 140 14.22 9.84 11.11
CA ALA A 140 14.18 10.95 12.06
C ALA A 140 14.16 10.47 13.53
N GLU A 141 13.40 9.42 13.84
CA GLU A 141 13.31 8.88 15.19
C GLU A 141 14.52 8.02 15.57
N SER A 142 15.10 7.31 14.60
CA SER A 142 16.36 6.57 14.78
C SER A 142 17.50 7.52 15.20
N LYS A 143 17.60 8.69 14.56
CA LYS A 143 18.54 9.77 14.93
C LYS A 143 18.30 10.32 16.34
N LYS A 144 17.07 10.27 16.85
CA LYS A 144 16.72 10.65 18.23
C LYS A 144 16.99 9.55 19.26
N GLY A 145 17.46 8.38 18.83
CA GLY A 145 17.78 7.29 19.73
C GLY A 145 16.67 6.27 19.94
N ASP A 146 15.52 6.39 19.27
CA ASP A 146 14.42 5.43 19.43
C ASP A 146 14.86 4.02 18.99
N ARG A 147 14.71 3.04 19.90
CA ARG A 147 15.21 1.68 19.71
C ARG A 147 14.47 0.93 18.62
N LEU A 148 13.14 1.09 18.53
CA LEU A 148 12.33 0.46 17.49
C LEU A 148 12.63 1.09 16.13
N ALA A 149 12.74 2.42 16.06
CA ALA A 149 13.11 3.12 14.84
C ALA A 149 14.49 2.69 14.34
N LYS A 150 15.48 2.58 15.24
CA LYS A 150 16.83 2.06 14.91
C LYS A 150 16.79 0.64 14.37
N LEU A 151 15.97 -0.23 14.96
CA LEU A 151 15.80 -1.61 14.48
C LEU A 151 15.17 -1.62 13.08
N LEU A 152 14.08 -0.89 12.88
CA LEU A 152 13.32 -0.84 11.63
C LEU A 152 14.06 -0.10 10.51
N PHE A 153 15.01 0.77 10.85
CA PHE A 153 15.84 1.51 9.89
C PHE A 153 17.15 0.76 9.52
N ARG A 154 17.06 -0.58 9.39
CA ARG A 154 18.14 -1.45 8.89
C ARG A 154 17.81 -2.00 7.50
N THR A 155 18.83 -2.43 6.75
CA THR A 155 18.65 -2.84 5.34
C THR A 155 17.73 -4.06 5.19
N GLY A 156 17.67 -4.94 6.19
CA GLY A 156 16.74 -6.08 6.21
C GLY A 156 15.25 -5.70 6.21
N PHE A 157 14.91 -4.48 6.62
CA PHE A 157 13.55 -3.94 6.62
C PHE A 157 13.37 -2.78 5.61
N ALA A 158 14.34 -2.57 4.71
CA ALA A 158 14.30 -1.44 3.77
C ALA A 158 13.20 -1.61 2.72
N LYS A 159 13.08 -2.83 2.16
CA LYS A 159 12.05 -3.20 1.21
C LYS A 159 10.72 -3.41 1.93
N LYS A 160 9.66 -2.83 1.39
CA LYS A 160 8.35 -2.83 2.06
C LYS A 160 7.18 -2.72 1.10
N ARG A 161 6.00 -3.02 1.63
CA ARG A 161 4.72 -2.84 0.93
C ARG A 161 3.67 -2.36 1.93
N PHE A 162 2.84 -1.40 1.50
CA PHE A 162 1.70 -0.94 2.28
C PHE A 162 0.51 -1.90 2.10
N ALA A 163 -0.17 -2.17 3.21
CA ALA A 163 -1.25 -3.13 3.30
C ALA A 163 -2.26 -2.71 4.38
N TRP A 164 -3.43 -3.34 4.38
CA TRP A 164 -4.59 -2.97 5.18
C TRP A 164 -5.33 -4.19 5.74
N SER A 165 -6.18 -3.99 6.74
CA SER A 165 -6.92 -5.08 7.39
C SER A 165 -8.06 -5.65 6.53
N ASN A 166 -8.56 -4.87 5.57
CA ASN A 166 -9.66 -5.24 4.67
C ASN A 166 -9.36 -4.81 3.23
N SER A 167 -10.18 -5.28 2.28
CA SER A 167 -9.89 -5.11 0.85
C SER A 167 -10.29 -3.73 0.31
N TYR A 168 -11.29 -3.07 0.91
CA TYR A 168 -11.79 -1.78 0.46
C TYR A 168 -10.95 -0.58 0.92
N ALA A 169 -10.21 -0.75 2.03
CA ALA A 169 -9.42 0.29 2.68
C ALA A 169 -8.63 1.19 1.71
N ALA A 170 -7.99 0.61 0.69
CA ALA A 170 -7.18 1.33 -0.29
C ALA A 170 -7.60 1.11 -1.74
N ALA A 171 -8.83 0.62 -1.97
CA ALA A 171 -9.39 0.55 -3.31
C ALA A 171 -9.53 1.95 -3.93
N LEU A 172 -9.74 2.96 -3.08
CA LEU A 172 -9.81 4.37 -3.40
C LEU A 172 -8.82 5.10 -2.48
N GLY A 173 -7.57 5.24 -2.92
CA GLY A 173 -6.54 5.97 -2.18
C GLY A 173 -6.92 7.43 -1.92
N LEU A 174 -6.07 8.16 -1.19
CA LEU A 174 -6.33 9.57 -0.89
C LEU A 174 -6.43 10.36 -2.20
N GLY A 175 -7.52 11.13 -2.37
CA GLY A 175 -7.72 11.93 -3.57
C GLY A 175 -7.98 11.09 -4.84
N GLY A 176 -8.41 9.84 -4.70
CA GLY A 176 -8.70 8.95 -5.82
C GLY A 176 -7.47 8.24 -6.40
N GLU A 177 -6.32 8.29 -5.72
CA GLU A 177 -5.12 7.53 -6.11
C GLU A 177 -5.44 6.03 -6.17
N ARG A 178 -4.92 5.34 -7.20
CA ARG A 178 -5.08 3.90 -7.38
C ARG A 178 -3.73 3.21 -7.41
N TYR A 179 -3.57 2.17 -6.59
CA TYR A 179 -2.33 1.36 -6.52
C TYR A 179 -2.26 0.25 -7.58
N GLY A 180 -3.27 0.17 -8.45
CA GLY A 180 -3.42 -0.80 -9.52
C GLY A 180 -4.70 -1.63 -9.39
N PRO A 181 -5.04 -2.43 -10.40
CA PRO A 181 -6.31 -3.17 -10.47
C PRO A 181 -6.26 -4.54 -9.80
N VAL A 182 -5.10 -5.02 -9.34
CA VAL A 182 -4.98 -6.35 -8.75
C VAL A 182 -4.98 -6.26 -7.23
N LEU A 183 -5.97 -6.89 -6.61
CA LEU A 183 -6.04 -7.09 -5.17
C LEU A 183 -5.27 -8.36 -4.77
N MET A 184 -4.47 -8.27 -3.72
CA MET A 184 -3.80 -9.43 -3.11
C MET A 184 -4.16 -9.56 -1.63
N ARG A 185 -4.32 -10.78 -1.15
CA ARG A 185 -4.31 -11.13 0.29
C ARG A 185 -2.96 -11.75 0.65
N VAL A 186 -2.32 -11.18 1.65
CA VAL A 186 -1.03 -11.62 2.21
C VAL A 186 -1.31 -12.28 3.55
N ASP A 187 -1.16 -13.59 3.62
CA ASP A 187 -1.29 -14.36 4.85
C ASP A 187 0.08 -14.42 5.55
N LEU A 188 0.11 -14.06 6.83
CA LEU A 188 1.31 -14.01 7.64
C LEU A 188 1.64 -15.37 8.26
N ALA A 189 2.92 -15.61 8.54
CA ALA A 189 3.36 -16.80 9.26
C ALA A 189 2.74 -16.85 10.67
N PRO A 190 2.37 -18.03 11.23
CA PRO A 190 1.70 -18.12 12.53
C PRO A 190 2.48 -17.54 13.71
N ASP A 191 3.81 -17.47 13.61
CA ASP A 191 4.69 -16.93 14.66
C ASP A 191 5.07 -15.46 14.46
N ALA A 192 4.46 -14.79 13.47
CA ALA A 192 4.71 -13.41 13.10
C ALA A 192 4.37 -12.44 14.25
N LEU A 193 5.15 -11.36 14.30
CA LEU A 193 4.93 -10.22 15.19
C LEU A 193 4.52 -8.99 14.36
N ILE A 194 3.73 -8.13 15.00
CA ILE A 194 3.32 -6.83 14.48
C ILE A 194 3.75 -5.74 15.47
N VAL A 195 4.38 -4.68 14.97
CA VAL A 195 4.67 -3.49 15.79
C VAL A 195 3.53 -2.50 15.68
N ASP A 196 2.87 -2.19 16.79
CA ASP A 196 1.99 -1.02 16.94
C ASP A 196 2.88 0.18 17.23
N TYR A 197 3.34 0.83 16.17
CA TYR A 197 4.38 1.85 16.24
C TYR A 197 3.96 3.09 17.05
N PRO A 198 2.74 3.64 16.89
CA PRO A 198 2.29 4.79 17.67
C PRO A 198 2.38 4.56 19.18
N ARG A 199 2.08 3.33 19.63
CA ARG A 199 2.04 2.96 21.05
C ARG A 199 3.30 2.25 21.53
N ARG A 200 4.29 2.05 20.64
CA ARG A 200 5.57 1.36 20.90
C ARG A 200 5.37 -0.05 21.47
N ARG A 201 4.36 -0.77 21.01
CA ARG A 201 4.07 -2.15 21.44
C ARG A 201 4.42 -3.14 20.34
N VAL A 202 4.82 -4.34 20.75
CA VAL A 202 4.95 -5.50 19.87
C VAL A 202 3.83 -6.47 20.23
N LEU A 203 3.14 -6.98 19.22
CA LEU A 203 2.00 -7.88 19.37
C LEU A 203 2.26 -9.16 18.58
N ASP A 204 1.81 -10.29 19.12
CA ASP A 204 1.63 -11.50 18.31
C ASP A 204 0.28 -11.45 17.56
N LEU A 205 0.02 -12.46 16.73
CA LEU A 205 -1.21 -12.55 15.93
C LEU A 205 -2.49 -12.74 16.78
N SER A 206 -2.37 -13.04 18.08
CA SER A 206 -3.49 -13.11 19.03
C SER A 206 -3.70 -11.79 19.79
N ASN A 207 -3.06 -10.69 19.36
CA ASN A 207 -3.03 -9.39 20.06
C ASN A 207 -2.38 -9.43 21.45
N LYS A 208 -1.64 -10.49 21.80
CA LYS A 208 -0.91 -10.53 23.07
C LYS A 208 0.38 -9.72 22.93
N THR A 209 0.66 -8.91 23.94
CA THR A 209 1.87 -8.09 23.96
C THR A 209 3.11 -8.94 24.18
N VAL A 210 4.14 -8.64 23.39
CA VAL A 210 5.50 -9.16 23.44
C VAL A 210 6.44 -8.00 23.78
N THR A 211 7.57 -8.27 24.45
CA THR A 211 8.52 -7.22 24.80
C THR A 211 9.27 -6.71 23.57
N VAL A 212 9.72 -5.45 23.61
CA VAL A 212 10.56 -4.88 22.55
C VAL A 212 11.91 -5.60 22.50
N GLU A 213 12.42 -6.02 23.65
CA GLU A 213 13.65 -6.81 23.80
C GLU A 213 13.57 -8.12 23.02
N GLU A 214 12.47 -8.85 23.15
CA GLU A 214 12.25 -10.11 22.42
C GLU A 214 12.28 -9.90 20.90
N LEU A 215 11.69 -8.80 20.42
CA LEU A 215 11.75 -8.45 19.00
C LEU A 215 13.17 -8.08 18.56
N ILE A 216 13.93 -7.36 19.38
CA ILE A 216 15.33 -6.99 19.07
C ILE A 216 16.23 -8.23 19.01
N GLU A 217 16.02 -9.21 19.88
CA GLU A 217 16.75 -10.49 19.88
C GLU A 217 16.35 -11.39 18.71
N ARG A 218 15.09 -11.34 18.27
CA ARG A 218 14.54 -12.18 17.19
C ARG A 218 13.85 -11.35 16.11
N PRO A 219 14.58 -10.45 15.43
CA PRO A 219 14.01 -9.49 14.48
C PRO A 219 13.35 -10.16 13.28
N ALA A 220 13.79 -11.38 12.93
CA ALA A 220 13.21 -12.19 11.88
C ALA A 220 11.73 -12.54 12.09
N ARG A 221 11.18 -12.37 13.30
CA ARG A 221 9.76 -12.61 13.60
C ARG A 221 8.84 -11.45 13.21
N LEU A 222 9.36 -10.24 13.05
CA LEU A 222 8.55 -9.11 12.62
C LEU A 222 8.05 -9.34 11.20
N ALA A 223 6.74 -9.23 10.97
CA ALA A 223 6.15 -9.26 9.64
C ALA A 223 5.75 -7.86 9.16
N ALA A 224 5.09 -7.10 10.05
CA ALA A 224 4.51 -5.82 9.70
C ALA A 224 4.62 -4.77 10.81
N VAL A 225 4.54 -3.51 10.41
CA VAL A 225 4.46 -2.35 11.31
C VAL A 225 3.14 -1.65 11.06
N TYR A 226 2.26 -1.63 12.06
CA TYR A 226 1.09 -0.76 12.04
C TYR A 226 1.53 0.67 12.36
N TRP A 227 1.18 1.59 11.46
CA TRP A 227 1.57 2.99 11.53
C TRP A 227 0.35 3.89 11.35
N GLU A 228 0.29 4.92 12.21
CA GLU A 228 -0.67 6.02 12.14
C GLU A 228 0.09 7.30 11.76
N GLY A 229 -0.15 7.81 10.55
CA GLY A 229 0.43 9.06 10.04
C GLY A 229 -0.53 10.25 10.12
N ASP A 230 -0.18 11.39 9.51
CA ASP A 230 -1.08 12.54 9.41
C ASP A 230 -2.22 12.23 8.40
N GLY A 231 -3.25 11.51 8.88
CA GLY A 231 -4.44 11.18 8.10
C GLY A 231 -4.55 9.73 7.63
N PHE A 232 -3.60 8.85 7.96
CA PHE A 232 -3.57 7.46 7.47
C PHE A 232 -3.35 6.44 8.61
N ARG A 233 -3.83 5.22 8.39
CA ARG A 233 -3.67 4.00 9.18
C ARG A 233 -3.37 2.87 8.22
N GLU A 234 -2.19 2.30 8.35
CA GLU A 234 -1.73 1.28 7.42
C GLU A 234 -0.78 0.32 8.10
N TYR A 235 -0.67 -0.86 7.50
CA TYR A 235 0.36 -1.83 7.82
C TYR A 235 1.46 -1.71 6.78
N VAL A 236 2.70 -1.69 7.25
CA VAL A 236 3.88 -1.75 6.41
C VAL A 236 4.45 -3.15 6.54
N LEU A 237 4.27 -4.00 5.52
CA LEU A 237 4.96 -5.28 5.42
C LEU A 237 6.45 -5.02 5.24
N VAL A 238 7.30 -5.58 6.11
CA VAL A 238 8.74 -5.29 6.15
C VAL A 238 9.63 -6.52 6.06
N ASN A 239 9.07 -7.73 6.17
CA ASN A 239 9.85 -8.97 6.17
C ASN A 239 9.14 -10.07 5.41
N GLU A 240 9.71 -10.43 4.27
CA GLU A 240 9.12 -11.41 3.37
C GLU A 240 9.19 -12.84 3.90
N SER A 241 10.16 -13.17 4.76
CA SER A 241 10.23 -14.50 5.39
C SER A 241 9.08 -14.79 6.36
N LYS A 242 8.28 -13.77 6.70
CA LYS A 242 7.08 -13.89 7.53
C LYS A 242 5.77 -13.76 6.75
N ILE A 243 5.85 -13.80 5.42
CA ILE A 243 4.71 -13.99 4.53
C ILE A 243 4.59 -15.49 4.25
N ALA A 244 3.51 -16.11 4.72
CA ALA A 244 3.24 -17.53 4.50
C ALA A 244 2.73 -17.78 3.08
N LYS A 245 1.77 -16.95 2.62
CA LYS A 245 1.16 -17.06 1.29
C LYS A 245 0.73 -15.69 0.77
N VAL A 246 0.71 -15.55 -0.55
CA VAL A 246 0.08 -14.42 -1.24
C VAL A 246 -0.94 -14.95 -2.22
N HIS A 247 -2.20 -14.60 -2.00
CA HIS A 247 -3.31 -14.89 -2.89
C HIS A 247 -3.52 -13.69 -3.81
N ILE A 248 -3.48 -13.90 -5.12
CA ILE A 248 -3.45 -12.84 -6.14
C ILE A 248 -4.74 -12.92 -6.96
N ALA A 249 -5.71 -12.07 -6.60
CA ALA A 249 -7.03 -12.02 -7.22
C ALA A 249 -7.65 -13.43 -7.46
N ASP A 250 -7.44 -14.34 -6.50
CA ASP A 250 -8.03 -15.67 -6.53
C ASP A 250 -9.51 -15.64 -6.12
N ALA A 251 -10.21 -16.77 -6.24
CA ALA A 251 -11.63 -16.86 -5.91
C ALA A 251 -11.96 -16.39 -4.48
N GLU A 252 -11.10 -16.63 -3.49
CA GLU A 252 -11.35 -16.23 -2.10
C GLU A 252 -11.07 -14.74 -1.88
N VAL A 253 -10.06 -14.17 -2.55
CA VAL A 253 -9.82 -12.73 -2.59
C VAL A 253 -11.00 -12.00 -3.23
N MET A 254 -11.49 -12.51 -4.36
CA MET A 254 -12.65 -11.94 -5.06
C MET A 254 -13.93 -12.03 -4.22
N LYS A 255 -14.19 -13.19 -3.61
CA LYS A 255 -15.31 -13.38 -2.69
C LYS A 255 -15.24 -12.40 -1.52
N ARG A 256 -14.07 -12.24 -0.90
CA ARG A 256 -13.87 -11.28 0.19
C ARG A 256 -14.15 -9.85 -0.27
N PHE A 257 -13.65 -9.45 -1.44
CA PHE A 257 -13.90 -8.12 -1.98
C PHE A 257 -15.40 -7.87 -2.21
N MET A 258 -16.12 -8.86 -2.72
CA MET A 258 -17.58 -8.76 -2.90
C MET A 258 -18.33 -8.69 -1.56
N GLN A 259 -17.87 -9.40 -0.52
CA GLN A 259 -18.43 -9.28 0.84
C GLN A 259 -18.20 -7.89 1.42
N ASP A 260 -16.99 -7.35 1.25
CA ASP A 260 -16.63 -6.00 1.67
C ASP A 260 -17.46 -4.93 0.93
N ARG A 261 -17.69 -5.10 -0.38
CA ARG A 261 -18.61 -4.25 -1.17
C ARG A 261 -20.04 -4.31 -0.64
N ALA A 262 -20.54 -5.51 -0.36
CA ALA A 262 -21.87 -5.69 0.19
C ALA A 262 -21.99 -5.04 1.58
N LEU A 263 -20.95 -5.12 2.42
CA LEU A 263 -20.92 -4.48 3.73
C LEU A 263 -21.04 -2.95 3.63
N VAL A 264 -20.36 -2.30 2.68
CA VAL A 264 -20.48 -0.85 2.48
C VAL A 264 -21.88 -0.47 1.99
N SER A 265 -22.49 -1.27 1.12
CA SER A 265 -23.87 -1.04 0.66
C SER A 265 -24.91 -1.27 1.77
N ASP A 266 -24.75 -2.33 2.56
CA ASP A 266 -25.56 -2.61 3.76
C ASP A 266 -25.41 -1.46 4.78
N LEU A 267 -24.20 -0.92 4.96
CA LEU A 267 -23.95 0.23 5.82
C LEU A 267 -24.69 1.47 5.33
N ARG A 268 -24.65 1.82 4.03
CA ARG A 268 -25.42 2.96 3.52
C ARG A 268 -26.92 2.78 3.80
N SER A 269 -27.44 1.58 3.54
CA SER A 269 -28.85 1.26 3.79
C SER A 269 -29.21 1.38 5.29
N ALA A 270 -28.33 0.94 6.18
CA ALA A 270 -28.47 1.11 7.62
C ALA A 270 -28.42 2.59 8.04
N LEU A 271 -27.51 3.40 7.49
CA LEU A 271 -27.40 4.83 7.80
C LEU A 271 -28.63 5.63 7.38
N ALA A 272 -29.24 5.28 6.23
CA ALA A 272 -30.42 5.97 5.72
C ALA A 272 -31.67 5.80 6.62
N SER A 273 -31.65 4.83 7.52
CA SER A 273 -32.82 4.41 8.30
C SER A 273 -32.62 4.40 9.81
N ALA A 274 -31.37 4.33 10.26
CA ALA A 274 -31.01 4.36 11.66
C ALA A 274 -31.33 5.71 12.30
N GLU A 275 -31.69 5.68 13.58
CA GLU A 275 -31.74 6.89 14.39
C GLU A 275 -30.35 7.53 14.51
N ARG A 276 -30.30 8.85 14.68
CA ARG A 276 -29.03 9.61 14.69
C ARG A 276 -27.95 9.00 15.61
N PRO A 277 -28.24 8.57 16.86
CA PRO A 277 -27.21 7.97 17.72
C PRO A 277 -26.66 6.65 17.18
N VAL A 278 -27.52 5.83 16.57
CA VAL A 278 -27.12 4.55 15.96
C VAL A 278 -26.29 4.79 14.70
N ALA A 279 -26.73 5.71 13.83
CA ALA A 279 -25.98 6.09 12.64
C ALA A 279 -24.58 6.63 12.99
N ALA A 280 -24.47 7.48 14.02
CA ALA A 280 -23.18 8.00 14.50
C ALA A 280 -22.23 6.87 14.95
N LYS A 281 -22.75 5.87 15.68
CA LYS A 281 -21.97 4.71 16.12
C LYS A 281 -21.50 3.84 14.94
N LEU A 282 -22.35 3.64 13.93
CA LEU A 282 -21.98 2.92 12.71
C LEU A 282 -20.87 3.67 11.94
N ILE A 283 -20.99 4.99 11.81
CA ILE A 283 -19.96 5.84 11.20
C ILE A 283 -18.65 5.78 11.97
N GLU A 284 -18.68 5.81 13.30
CA GLU A 284 -17.48 5.70 14.13
C GLU A 284 -16.78 4.35 13.92
N ARG A 285 -17.55 3.24 13.93
CA ARG A 285 -17.00 1.91 13.66
C ARG A 285 -16.45 1.78 12.26
N PHE A 286 -17.17 2.26 11.25
CA PHE A 286 -16.68 2.23 9.88
C PHE A 286 -15.43 3.10 9.72
N THR A 287 -15.41 4.28 10.34
CA THR A 287 -14.18 5.07 10.44
C THR A 287 -13.07 4.20 11.01
N GLY A 288 -13.29 3.48 12.11
CA GLY A 288 -12.33 2.54 12.72
C GLY A 288 -11.74 1.47 11.77
N SER A 289 -12.44 1.08 10.70
CA SER A 289 -11.95 0.10 9.73
C SER A 289 -11.26 0.71 8.51
N LEU A 290 -11.30 2.03 8.35
CA LEU A 290 -10.73 2.74 7.21
C LEU A 290 -9.25 3.07 7.37
N VAL A 291 -8.61 3.22 6.22
CA VAL A 291 -7.23 3.73 6.09
C VAL A 291 -7.13 5.15 6.58
N PHE A 292 -8.15 5.97 6.35
CA PHE A 292 -8.07 7.37 6.72
C PHE A 292 -8.45 7.58 8.18
N GLN A 293 -7.71 8.43 8.88
CA GLN A 293 -8.02 8.82 10.26
C GLN A 293 -9.19 9.82 10.36
N LYS A 294 -9.52 10.48 9.25
CA LYS A 294 -10.64 11.41 9.23
C LYS A 294 -11.94 10.63 9.38
N THR A 295 -12.79 11.10 10.28
CA THR A 295 -14.17 10.61 10.40
C THR A 295 -14.84 10.71 9.06
N ILE A 296 -15.35 9.58 8.57
CA ILE A 296 -16.11 9.55 7.32
C ILE A 296 -17.51 10.13 7.58
N THR A 297 -18.07 10.84 6.61
CA THR A 297 -19.45 11.33 6.66
C THR A 297 -20.38 10.37 5.92
N ASP A 298 -21.70 10.52 6.05
CA ASP A 298 -22.65 9.76 5.20
C ASP A 298 -22.35 9.94 3.70
N ALA A 299 -22.03 11.18 3.29
CA ALA A 299 -21.62 11.45 1.92
C ALA A 299 -20.35 10.69 1.52
N GLY A 300 -19.35 10.62 2.42
CA GLY A 300 -18.13 9.84 2.18
C GLY A 300 -18.40 8.34 2.05
N VAL A 301 -19.38 7.79 2.78
CA VAL A 301 -19.80 6.38 2.62
C VAL A 301 -20.38 6.15 1.22
N ARG A 302 -21.19 7.08 0.70
CA ARG A 302 -21.74 7.01 -0.66
C ARG A 302 -20.65 7.07 -1.72
N GLU A 303 -19.73 8.02 -1.59
CA GLU A 303 -18.56 8.13 -2.49
C GLU A 303 -17.74 6.84 -2.50
N MET A 304 -17.58 6.20 -1.34
CA MET A 304 -16.89 4.93 -1.23
C MET A 304 -17.65 3.78 -1.91
N GLU A 305 -18.96 3.68 -1.72
CA GLU A 305 -19.79 2.68 -2.40
C GLU A 305 -19.72 2.82 -3.92
N ASP A 306 -19.90 4.05 -4.43
CA ASP A 306 -19.83 4.36 -5.86
C ASP A 306 -18.43 4.05 -6.42
N GLY A 307 -17.38 4.44 -5.69
CA GLY A 307 -16.02 4.17 -6.08
C GLY A 307 -15.72 2.67 -6.10
N LEU A 308 -16.15 1.91 -5.08
CA LEU A 308 -16.01 0.45 -5.05
C LEU A 308 -16.81 -0.23 -6.15
N ALA A 309 -17.96 0.33 -6.55
CA ALA A 309 -18.73 -0.16 -7.68
C ALA A 309 -17.98 -0.04 -9.01
N SER A 310 -17.13 0.98 -9.14
CA SER A 310 -16.27 1.23 -10.31
C SER A 310 -14.97 0.41 -10.32
N VAL A 311 -14.62 -0.27 -9.23
CA VAL A 311 -13.38 -1.04 -9.13
C VAL A 311 -13.58 -2.40 -9.81
N GLY A 312 -12.98 -2.54 -10.99
CA GLY A 312 -12.70 -3.84 -11.59
C GLY A 312 -11.45 -4.44 -10.97
N ILE A 313 -11.50 -5.72 -10.59
CA ILE A 313 -10.32 -6.47 -10.18
C ILE A 313 -9.88 -7.34 -11.35
N ASP A 314 -8.64 -7.16 -11.77
CA ASP A 314 -8.04 -8.01 -12.80
C ASP A 314 -7.70 -9.36 -12.17
N GLY A 315 -8.40 -10.40 -12.63
CA GLY A 315 -8.18 -11.78 -12.17
C GLY A 315 -6.88 -12.35 -12.73
N VAL A 316 -5.94 -12.66 -11.84
CA VAL A 316 -4.76 -13.47 -12.16
C VAL A 316 -4.97 -14.92 -11.72
N ASP A 317 -5.77 -15.13 -10.67
CA ASP A 317 -6.09 -16.42 -10.06
C ASP A 317 -4.85 -17.26 -9.74
N GLN A 318 -3.96 -16.69 -8.92
CA GLN A 318 -2.68 -17.31 -8.55
C GLN A 318 -2.47 -17.27 -7.04
N VAL A 319 -1.69 -18.24 -6.55
CA VAL A 319 -1.20 -18.28 -5.18
C VAL A 319 0.32 -18.43 -5.19
N ALA A 320 1.02 -17.47 -4.61
CA ALA A 320 2.47 -17.50 -4.46
C ALA A 320 2.88 -17.82 -3.01
N THR A 321 3.99 -18.54 -2.85
CA THR A 321 4.61 -18.82 -1.55
C THR A 321 6.03 -18.25 -1.56
N PRO A 322 6.27 -17.08 -0.94
CA PRO A 322 7.59 -16.46 -0.94
C PRO A 322 8.66 -17.36 -0.31
N LYS A 323 9.82 -17.46 -0.95
CA LYS A 323 10.98 -18.24 -0.46
C LYS A 323 12.10 -17.32 0.00
N ALA A 324 11.78 -16.35 0.84
CA ALA A 324 12.74 -15.37 1.33
C ALA A 324 13.41 -15.83 2.63
N THR A 325 14.73 -15.63 2.72
CA THR A 325 15.47 -15.69 3.99
C THR A 325 15.64 -14.28 4.54
N PHE A 326 15.45 -14.11 5.84
CA PHE A 326 15.63 -12.80 6.47
C PHE A 326 17.06 -12.60 6.93
N ASN A 327 17.63 -11.45 6.56
CA ASN A 327 18.86 -10.94 7.13
C ASN A 327 18.61 -9.50 7.57
N LEU A 328 18.84 -9.20 8.85
CA LEU A 328 18.62 -7.86 9.40
C LEU A 328 19.48 -6.80 8.71
N GLY A 329 20.67 -7.19 8.22
CA GLY A 329 21.58 -6.34 7.47
C GLY A 329 22.15 -5.16 8.28
N ALA A 330 22.81 -4.21 7.61
CA ALA A 330 23.44 -3.06 8.28
C ALA A 330 22.42 -1.96 8.62
N PRO A 331 22.75 -1.02 9.53
CA PRO A 331 22.03 0.25 9.61
C PRO A 331 21.99 0.95 8.24
N ARG A 332 20.83 1.52 7.89
CA ARG A 332 20.71 2.27 6.63
C ARG A 332 21.41 3.63 6.74
N PRO A 333 21.98 4.15 5.64
CA PRO A 333 22.46 5.53 5.63
C PRO A 333 21.28 6.47 5.89
N ALA A 334 21.57 7.61 6.52
CA ALA A 334 20.60 8.67 6.70
C ALA A 334 19.97 9.05 5.36
N LEU A 335 18.65 9.23 5.35
CA LEU A 335 17.98 9.76 4.16
C LEU A 335 18.46 11.20 3.92
N LYS A 336 18.68 11.52 2.64
CA LYS A 336 19.10 12.84 2.20
C LYS A 336 17.86 13.68 1.90
N ASP A 337 17.84 14.93 2.37
CA ASP A 337 16.76 15.90 2.13
C ASP A 337 16.96 16.56 0.75
N ASP A 338 16.97 15.79 -0.33
CA ASP A 338 17.12 16.29 -1.69
C ASP A 338 15.76 16.67 -2.30
N CYS A 339 15.19 17.76 -1.79
CA CYS A 339 13.99 18.39 -2.35
C CYS A 339 14.26 18.89 -3.77
N LYS A 340 13.56 18.31 -4.76
CA LYS A 340 13.69 18.69 -6.17
C LYS A 340 12.34 19.08 -6.76
N MET A 341 12.34 20.09 -7.63
CA MET A 341 11.19 20.40 -8.48
C MET A 341 11.07 19.31 -9.55
N MET A 342 9.88 18.76 -9.74
CA MET A 342 9.58 17.81 -10.81
C MET A 342 8.26 18.14 -11.47
N ASP A 343 8.11 17.78 -12.74
CA ASP A 343 6.82 17.85 -13.41
C ASP A 343 5.85 16.84 -12.75
N SER A 344 4.63 17.29 -12.49
CA SER A 344 3.54 16.48 -11.94
C SER A 344 3.29 15.29 -12.85
N GLY A 345 3.26 14.09 -12.27
CA GLY A 345 2.87 12.86 -12.98
C GLY A 345 1.39 12.82 -13.34
N ASP A 346 0.59 13.77 -12.85
CA ASP A 346 -0.80 13.93 -13.28
C ASP A 346 -0.86 14.52 -14.69
N ILE A 347 -1.16 13.65 -15.65
CA ILE A 347 -1.34 13.96 -17.07
C ILE A 347 -2.43 15.02 -17.33
N SER A 348 -3.35 15.26 -16.39
CA SER A 348 -4.38 16.29 -16.54
C SER A 348 -3.90 17.70 -16.20
N TYR A 349 -2.76 17.84 -15.49
CA TYR A 349 -2.18 19.13 -15.14
C TYR A 349 -0.63 19.08 -15.11
N ARG A 350 0.03 19.59 -16.16
CA ARG A 350 1.49 19.85 -16.18
C ARG A 350 1.88 20.95 -15.19
N ARG A 351 1.89 20.65 -13.89
CA ARG A 351 2.38 21.54 -12.84
C ARG A 351 3.74 21.07 -12.37
N LYS A 352 4.68 21.97 -12.10
CA LYS A 352 5.89 21.59 -11.35
C LYS A 352 5.54 21.49 -9.87
N THR A 353 5.82 20.37 -9.24
CA THR A 353 5.58 20.12 -7.81
C THR A 353 6.86 19.70 -7.14
N CYS A 354 6.92 19.86 -5.82
CA CYS A 354 8.07 19.46 -5.05
C CYS A 354 8.01 17.99 -4.66
N GLN A 355 9.08 17.26 -4.99
CA GLN A 355 9.27 15.90 -4.54
C GLN A 355 10.35 15.79 -3.46
N PRO A 356 10.18 14.87 -2.50
CA PRO A 356 8.98 14.06 -2.26
C PRO A 356 7.80 14.89 -1.71
N THR A 357 6.59 14.56 -2.17
CA THR A 357 5.34 15.20 -1.74
C THR A 357 5.19 15.08 -0.22
N GLY A 358 4.88 16.18 0.45
CA GLY A 358 4.61 16.23 1.90
C GLY A 358 5.78 16.68 2.79
N ARG A 359 7.04 16.54 2.37
CA ARG A 359 8.19 17.14 3.07
C ARG A 359 8.89 18.23 2.30
N CYS A 360 8.65 18.35 1.01
CA CYS A 360 9.14 19.49 0.24
C CYS A 360 7.94 20.39 -0.04
N THR A 361 8.01 21.63 0.44
CA THR A 361 7.05 22.66 0.07
C THR A 361 7.64 23.46 -1.07
N GLN A 362 6.79 23.80 -2.03
CA GLN A 362 7.15 24.75 -3.06
C GLN A 362 7.22 26.15 -2.45
N VAL A 363 8.39 26.76 -2.51
CA VAL A 363 8.62 28.15 -2.11
C VAL A 363 8.99 28.93 -3.37
N GLY A 364 7.99 29.55 -4.00
CA GLY A 364 8.13 30.16 -5.32
C GLY A 364 8.42 29.12 -6.41
N THR A 365 9.60 29.18 -7.01
CA THR A 365 10.07 28.24 -8.07
C THR A 365 11.05 27.20 -7.56
N LYS A 366 11.38 27.21 -6.26
CA LYS A 366 12.28 26.26 -5.59
C LYS A 366 11.49 25.29 -4.73
N CYS A 367 12.10 24.15 -4.43
CA CYS A 367 11.64 23.25 -3.37
C CYS A 367 12.46 23.44 -2.11
N ALA A 368 11.78 23.55 -0.98
CA ALA A 368 12.40 23.62 0.33
C ALA A 368 11.87 22.49 1.22
N ALA A 369 12.75 21.88 2.01
CA ALA A 369 12.34 20.91 3.01
C ALA A 369 11.55 21.61 4.13
N VAL A 370 10.36 21.12 4.43
CA VAL A 370 9.54 21.49 5.58
C VAL A 370 10.15 20.82 6.82
N LYS A 371 10.81 21.60 7.68
CA LYS A 371 11.16 21.13 9.01
C LYS A 371 9.95 21.31 9.93
N ARG A 372 9.68 20.36 10.84
CA ARG A 372 8.77 20.57 11.99
C ARG A 372 9.36 21.74 12.81
N GLY A 373 8.87 22.95 12.59
CA GLY A 373 9.39 24.21 13.16
C GLY A 373 9.46 25.41 12.20
N GLY A 374 9.24 25.24 10.90
CA GLY A 374 9.25 26.33 9.91
C GLY A 374 10.01 26.01 8.62
N ILE A 375 9.83 26.84 7.59
CA ILE A 375 10.45 26.71 6.26
C ILE A 375 11.90 27.22 6.33
N ARG A 376 12.88 26.41 5.90
CA ARG A 376 14.26 26.87 5.67
C ARG A 376 14.49 26.92 4.17
N THR A 377 14.70 28.10 3.61
CA THR A 377 15.11 28.25 2.21
C THR A 377 16.59 27.90 2.12
N SER A 378 16.94 26.94 1.24
CA SER A 378 18.30 26.77 0.78
C SER A 378 18.56 27.83 -0.28
N ASP A 379 19.44 28.79 0.04
CA ASP A 379 19.95 29.74 -0.93
C ASP A 379 20.82 29.04 -1.97
#